data_AF-A0AA41R0A3-F1
#
_entry.id   AF-A0AA41R0A3-F1
#
_cell.length_a   1.000
_cell.length_b   1.000
_cell.length_c   1.000
_cell.angle_alpha   90.00
_cell.angle_beta   90.00
_cell.angle_gamma   90.00
#
_symmetry.space_group_name_H-M   'P 1'
#
loop_
_entity.id
_entity.type
_entity.pdbx_description
1 polymer ?
#
loop_
_entity_poly.entity_id
_entity_poly.type
_entity_poly.pdbx_seq_one_letter_code
_entity_poly.pdbx_strand_id
1 'polypeptide(L)'
;MDPERLVLNPEQALNAICLDFRGYGPQPMLFCEVLRAIHGEAMVVRREPGSEGLWIAKPGSGKMRHLEGAELVAFMCDQVRGARLPPERLAVVSRQVFQTACRVVTDPATDAPAIAVDTGMATFACRQCGRCCRHLDYRDGITEADVARLRALDRQDILEWVGVAKGADGRNVYRIWVEPGTNRFAVPCPFLKRGPTADRWLCRIHAVKPEICRHYPVSRKHAAMTGCPGFDRR
;
A
#
# COMPACT_ATOMS: atom_id res chain seq x y z
N MET A 1 14.63 8.80 9.22
CA MET A 1 14.04 7.71 8.44
C MET A 1 14.91 7.58 7.20
N ASP A 2 15.57 6.44 7.01
CA ASP A 2 16.38 6.18 5.82
C ASP A 2 15.41 6.04 4.63
N PRO A 3 15.42 6.96 3.64
CA PRO A 3 14.50 6.87 2.52
C PRO A 3 14.72 5.60 1.70
N GLU A 4 15.91 4.98 1.77
CA GLU A 4 16.24 3.77 1.04
C GLU A 4 15.77 2.49 1.70
N ARG A 5 15.50 2.50 3.01
CA ARG A 5 15.22 1.25 3.75
C ARG A 5 14.17 1.39 4.83
N LEU A 6 13.23 0.45 4.81
CA LEU A 6 12.28 0.22 5.89
C LEU A 6 12.71 -1.03 6.67
N VAL A 7 12.65 -0.96 8.00
CA VAL A 7 12.82 -2.14 8.88
C VAL A 7 11.46 -2.47 9.44
N LEU A 8 10.97 -3.67 9.15
CA LEU A 8 9.66 -4.15 9.54
C LEU A 8 9.82 -5.38 10.43
N ASN A 9 9.19 -5.38 11.60
CA ASN A 9 9.05 -6.62 12.35
C ASN A 9 8.19 -7.63 11.54
N PRO A 10 8.16 -8.93 11.92
CA PRO A 10 7.45 -9.94 11.14
C PRO A 10 5.96 -9.62 10.92
N GLU A 11 5.28 -9.09 11.93
CA GLU A 11 3.86 -8.71 11.81
C GLU A 11 3.66 -7.54 10.84
N GLN A 12 4.51 -6.51 10.93
CA GLN A 12 4.50 -5.38 10.01
C GLN A 12 4.79 -5.81 8.56
N ALA A 13 5.72 -6.75 8.35
CA ALA A 13 6.01 -7.30 7.03
C ALA A 13 4.80 -8.06 6.45
N LEU A 14 4.13 -8.90 7.26
CA LEU A 14 2.90 -9.59 6.86
C LEU A 14 1.77 -8.59 6.53
N ASN A 15 1.62 -7.54 7.34
CA ASN A 15 0.66 -6.47 7.10
C ASN A 15 0.95 -5.72 5.79
N ALA A 16 2.22 -5.38 5.53
CA ALA A 16 2.65 -4.73 4.30
C ALA A 16 2.43 -5.61 3.06
N ILE A 17 2.69 -6.93 3.15
CA ILE A 17 2.37 -7.89 2.07
C ILE A 17 0.87 -7.88 1.76
N CYS A 18 0.02 -7.96 2.79
CA CYS A 18 -1.43 -7.96 2.60
C CYS A 18 -1.93 -6.63 2.00
N LEU A 19 -1.31 -5.50 2.38
CA LEU A 19 -1.62 -4.19 1.81
C LEU A 19 -1.24 -4.13 0.32
N ASP A 20 -0.10 -4.69 -0.07
CA ASP A 20 0.31 -4.78 -1.49
C ASP A 20 -0.70 -5.60 -2.31
N PHE A 21 -1.11 -6.77 -1.81
CA PHE A 21 -2.09 -7.62 -2.48
C PHE A 21 -3.44 -6.93 -2.70
N ARG A 22 -3.91 -6.19 -1.69
CA ARG A 22 -5.17 -5.44 -1.79
C ARG A 22 -5.04 -4.19 -2.67
N GLY A 23 -3.87 -3.55 -2.67
CA GLY A 23 -3.64 -2.28 -3.35
C GLY A 23 -3.59 -2.39 -4.87
N TYR A 24 -3.18 -3.53 -5.42
CA TYR A 24 -2.99 -3.71 -6.87
C TYR A 24 -3.91 -4.77 -7.50
N GLY A 25 -4.78 -5.40 -6.71
CA GLY A 25 -5.65 -6.48 -7.18
C GLY A 25 -4.90 -7.81 -7.39
N PRO A 26 -5.56 -8.80 -8.03
CA PRO A 26 -4.96 -10.11 -8.27
C PRO A 26 -3.68 -10.03 -9.11
N GLN A 27 -2.62 -10.68 -8.63
CA GLN A 27 -1.36 -10.81 -9.35
C GLN A 27 -1.05 -12.30 -9.53
N PRO A 28 -1.70 -13.03 -10.47
CA PRO A 28 -1.70 -14.50 -10.51
C PRO A 28 -0.31 -15.13 -10.57
N MET A 29 0.61 -14.51 -11.29
CA MET A 29 2.01 -14.97 -11.37
C MET A 29 2.71 -14.89 -10.03
N LEU A 30 2.66 -13.72 -9.38
CA LEU A 30 3.21 -13.49 -8.06
C LEU A 30 2.57 -14.43 -7.03
N PHE A 31 1.25 -14.60 -7.07
CA PHE A 31 0.52 -15.45 -6.14
C PHE A 31 0.96 -16.92 -6.26
N CYS A 32 1.14 -17.44 -7.48
CA CYS A 32 1.73 -18.76 -7.68
C CYS A 32 3.13 -18.89 -7.04
N GLU A 33 3.99 -17.90 -7.20
CA GLU A 33 5.35 -17.91 -6.63
C GLU A 33 5.34 -17.87 -5.09
N VAL A 34 4.49 -17.03 -4.51
CA VAL A 34 4.31 -16.92 -3.05
C VAL A 34 3.75 -18.22 -2.49
N LEU A 35 2.73 -18.81 -3.12
CA LEU A 35 2.14 -20.07 -2.67
C LEU A 35 3.14 -21.22 -2.70
N ARG A 36 4.01 -21.28 -3.73
CA ARG A 36 5.13 -22.24 -3.76
C ARG A 36 6.16 -21.97 -2.68
N ALA A 37 6.48 -20.70 -2.39
CA ALA A 37 7.42 -20.36 -1.32
C ALA A 37 6.89 -20.77 0.07
N ILE A 38 5.57 -20.72 0.27
CA ILE A 38 4.91 -21.10 1.51
C ILE A 38 4.78 -22.62 1.64
N HIS A 39 4.18 -23.27 0.64
CA HIS A 39 3.71 -24.66 0.72
C HIS A 39 4.59 -25.66 -0.04
N GLY A 40 5.57 -25.21 -0.82
CA GLY A 40 6.32 -26.08 -1.73
C GLY A 40 5.39 -26.71 -2.77
N GLU A 41 5.54 -28.03 -2.97
CA GLU A 41 4.72 -28.83 -3.88
C GLU A 41 3.40 -29.33 -3.26
N ALA A 42 3.19 -29.09 -1.96
CA ALA A 42 2.02 -29.62 -1.25
C ALA A 42 0.69 -29.02 -1.74
N MET A 43 0.73 -27.85 -2.38
CA MET A 43 -0.47 -27.18 -2.89
C MET A 43 -0.41 -27.06 -4.41
N VAL A 44 -1.47 -27.51 -5.08
CA VAL A 44 -1.55 -27.45 -6.55
C VAL A 44 -2.23 -26.15 -6.95
N VAL A 45 -1.54 -25.37 -7.80
CA VAL A 45 -2.03 -24.10 -8.32
C VAL A 45 -1.94 -24.12 -9.85
N ARG A 46 -3.04 -23.78 -10.52
CA ARG A 46 -3.09 -23.63 -11.98
C ARG A 46 -3.64 -22.25 -12.35
N ARG A 47 -3.02 -21.64 -13.35
CA ARG A 47 -3.50 -20.39 -13.96
C ARG A 47 -4.43 -20.75 -15.11
N GLU A 48 -5.43 -19.91 -15.31
CA GLU A 48 -6.27 -19.94 -16.50
C GLU A 48 -5.85 -18.79 -17.44
N PRO A 49 -5.47 -19.07 -18.69
CA PRO A 49 -5.08 -18.02 -19.64
C PRO A 49 -6.19 -16.99 -19.81
N GLY A 50 -5.85 -15.71 -19.70
CA GLY A 50 -6.82 -14.61 -19.80
C GLY A 50 -7.66 -14.35 -18.55
N SER A 51 -7.49 -15.14 -17.49
CA SER A 51 -8.14 -14.94 -16.19
C SER A 51 -7.18 -14.29 -15.18
N GLU A 52 -7.71 -13.41 -14.34
CA GLU A 52 -7.04 -12.90 -13.13
C GLU A 52 -7.19 -13.85 -11.93
N GLY A 53 -7.86 -14.99 -12.13
CA GLY A 53 -8.10 -16.01 -11.12
C GLY A 53 -7.06 -17.14 -11.11
N LEU A 54 -7.16 -17.98 -10.08
CA LEU A 54 -6.36 -19.17 -9.88
C LEU A 54 -7.23 -20.36 -9.49
N TRP A 55 -6.93 -21.51 -10.09
CA TRP A 55 -7.43 -22.80 -9.65
C TRP A 55 -6.49 -23.34 -8.57
N ILE A 56 -7.03 -23.57 -7.37
CA ILE A 56 -6.24 -23.98 -6.19
C ILE A 56 -6.81 -25.27 -5.60
N ALA A 57 -5.94 -26.24 -5.32
CA ALA A 57 -6.25 -27.42 -4.53
C ALA A 57 -5.39 -27.43 -3.26
N LYS A 58 -6.04 -27.46 -2.09
CA LYS A 58 -5.35 -27.57 -0.81
C LYS A 58 -4.60 -28.89 -0.68
N PRO A 59 -3.54 -28.97 0.14
CA PRO A 59 -2.85 -30.23 0.41
C PRO A 59 -3.83 -31.33 0.82
N GLY A 60 -3.72 -32.50 0.17
CA GLY A 60 -4.58 -33.66 0.41
C GLY A 60 -5.98 -33.60 -0.23
N SER A 61 -6.36 -32.48 -0.87
CA SER A 61 -7.62 -32.37 -1.63
C SER A 61 -7.37 -32.57 -3.12
N GLY A 62 -8.08 -33.52 -3.74
CA GLY A 62 -8.11 -33.66 -5.21
C GLY A 62 -9.02 -32.62 -5.90
N LYS A 63 -9.89 -31.93 -5.15
CA LYS A 63 -10.84 -30.96 -5.70
C LYS A 63 -10.21 -29.58 -5.81
N MET A 64 -10.15 -29.05 -7.03
CA MET A 64 -9.73 -27.67 -7.30
C MET A 64 -10.90 -26.70 -7.11
N ARG A 65 -10.61 -25.50 -6.62
CA ARG A 65 -11.54 -24.37 -6.54
C ARG A 65 -10.96 -23.19 -7.31
N HIS A 66 -11.76 -22.57 -8.16
CA HIS A 66 -11.39 -21.31 -8.81
C HIS A 66 -11.59 -20.16 -7.84
N LEU A 67 -10.60 -19.27 -7.75
CA LEU A 67 -10.66 -18.04 -6.95
C LEU A 67 -10.23 -16.86 -7.78
N GLU A 68 -10.94 -15.75 -7.66
CA GLU A 68 -10.66 -14.52 -8.41
C GLU A 68 -10.96 -13.28 -7.58
N GLY A 69 -10.52 -12.12 -8.10
CA GLY A 69 -10.80 -10.81 -7.51
C GLY A 69 -10.48 -10.73 -6.02
N ALA A 70 -11.42 -10.19 -5.24
CA ALA A 70 -11.26 -10.00 -3.80
C ALA A 70 -11.17 -11.32 -3.02
N GLU A 71 -11.83 -12.39 -3.47
CA GLU A 71 -11.77 -13.70 -2.81
C GLU A 71 -10.36 -14.29 -2.90
N LEU A 72 -9.73 -14.19 -4.07
CA LEU A 72 -8.35 -14.64 -4.24
C LEU A 72 -7.38 -13.82 -3.38
N VAL A 73 -7.54 -12.49 -3.35
CA VAL A 73 -6.71 -11.62 -2.50
C VAL A 73 -6.86 -11.95 -1.02
N ALA A 74 -8.09 -12.18 -0.54
CA ALA A 74 -8.36 -12.58 0.83
C ALA A 74 -7.70 -13.94 1.16
N PHE A 75 -7.88 -14.92 0.28
CA PHE A 75 -7.24 -16.23 0.41
C PHE A 75 -5.70 -16.12 0.52
N MET A 76 -5.07 -15.28 -0.31
CA MET A 76 -3.62 -15.07 -0.26
C MET A 76 -3.15 -14.44 1.06
N CYS A 77 -3.90 -13.47 1.58
CA CYS A 77 -3.62 -12.88 2.90
C CYS A 77 -3.68 -13.94 4.01
N ASP A 78 -4.69 -14.81 3.95
CA ASP A 78 -4.87 -15.90 4.93
C ASP A 78 -3.73 -16.92 4.85
N GLN A 79 -3.28 -17.31 3.65
CA GLN A 79 -2.17 -18.25 3.50
C GLN A 79 -0.87 -17.69 4.08
N VAL A 80 -0.53 -16.44 3.75
CA VAL A 80 0.71 -15.80 4.23
C VAL A 80 0.69 -15.64 5.76
N ARG A 81 -0.45 -15.26 6.36
CA ARG A 81 -0.58 -15.13 7.82
C ARG A 81 -0.60 -16.48 8.54
N GLY A 82 -1.32 -17.46 7.99
CA GLY A 82 -1.47 -18.78 8.59
C GLY A 82 -0.19 -19.61 8.56
N ALA A 83 0.71 -19.33 7.61
CA ALA A 83 1.93 -20.10 7.39
C ALA A 83 2.99 -20.01 8.50
N ARG A 84 2.92 -18.98 9.38
CA ARG A 84 3.92 -18.74 10.46
C ARG A 84 5.36 -18.88 9.96
N LEU A 85 5.69 -18.15 8.90
CA LEU A 85 6.98 -18.26 8.22
C LEU A 85 8.13 -17.82 9.14
N PRO A 86 9.26 -18.55 9.17
CA PRO A 86 10.48 -18.05 9.80
C PRO A 86 11.00 -16.81 9.04
N PRO A 87 11.79 -15.92 9.69
CA PRO A 87 12.22 -14.65 9.12
C PRO A 87 12.88 -14.76 7.74
N GLU A 88 13.65 -15.81 7.49
CA GLU A 88 14.34 -16.05 6.23
C GLU A 88 13.35 -16.30 5.09
N ARG A 89 12.31 -17.11 5.34
CA ARG A 89 11.25 -17.36 4.34
C ARG A 89 10.36 -16.13 4.16
N LEU A 90 10.10 -15.39 5.24
CA LEU A 90 9.36 -14.15 5.16
C LEU A 90 10.11 -13.12 4.29
N ALA A 91 11.43 -13.00 4.44
CA ALA A 91 12.26 -12.14 3.58
C ALA A 91 12.18 -12.54 2.09
N VAL A 92 12.16 -13.84 1.78
CA VAL A 92 11.98 -14.33 0.40
C VAL A 92 10.60 -13.93 -0.16
N VAL A 93 9.53 -14.15 0.61
CA VAL A 93 8.17 -13.74 0.20
C VAL A 93 8.10 -12.22 0.04
N SER A 94 8.63 -11.45 1.00
CA SER A 94 8.70 -9.99 0.91
C SER A 94 9.46 -9.52 -0.33
N ARG A 95 10.58 -10.17 -0.70
CA ARG A 95 11.33 -9.86 -1.93
C ARG A 95 10.49 -10.06 -3.18
N GLN A 96 9.74 -11.16 -3.26
CA GLN A 96 8.84 -11.43 -4.39
C GLN A 96 7.73 -10.39 -4.47
N VAL A 97 7.06 -10.13 -3.34
CA VAL A 97 5.92 -9.21 -3.27
C VAL A 97 6.34 -7.78 -3.54
N PHE A 98 7.34 -7.26 -2.82
CA PHE A 98 7.77 -5.88 -2.96
C PHE A 98 8.68 -5.64 -4.19
N GLN A 99 9.07 -6.70 -4.89
CA GLN A 99 9.92 -6.65 -6.09
C GLN A 99 11.22 -5.87 -5.87
N THR A 100 11.80 -6.06 -4.69
CA THR A 100 13.01 -5.36 -4.25
C THR A 100 13.79 -6.22 -3.26
N ALA A 101 15.04 -5.86 -2.99
CA ALA A 101 15.87 -6.56 -2.03
C ALA A 101 15.22 -6.51 -0.64
N CYS A 102 15.04 -7.69 -0.05
CA CYS A 102 14.58 -7.86 1.33
C CYS A 102 15.54 -8.81 2.03
N ARG A 103 15.91 -8.51 3.28
CA ARG A 103 16.85 -9.32 4.07
C ARG A 103 16.51 -9.31 5.55
N VAL A 104 16.86 -10.39 6.23
CA VAL A 104 16.75 -10.46 7.68
C VAL A 104 17.82 -9.56 8.31
N VAL A 105 17.41 -8.77 9.28
CA VAL A 105 18.27 -7.90 10.10
C VAL A 105 17.82 -7.99 11.55
N THR A 106 18.63 -7.49 12.47
CA THR A 106 18.20 -7.28 13.86
C THR A 106 17.58 -5.89 13.99
N ASP A 107 16.39 -5.80 14.56
CA ASP A 107 15.75 -4.52 14.87
C ASP A 107 16.51 -3.85 16.03
N PRO A 108 17.10 -2.65 15.82
CA PRO A 108 17.87 -1.97 16.86
C PRO A 108 17.03 -1.56 18.09
N ALA A 109 15.71 -1.47 17.96
CA ALA A 109 14.83 -1.09 19.06
C ALA A 109 14.44 -2.27 19.96
N THR A 110 14.36 -3.47 19.40
CA THR A 110 13.82 -4.66 20.09
C THR A 110 14.79 -5.82 20.21
N ASP A 111 15.94 -5.75 19.53
CA ASP A 111 16.93 -6.83 19.39
C ASP A 111 16.35 -8.13 18.78
N ALA A 112 15.17 -8.03 18.15
CA ALA A 112 14.48 -9.15 17.54
C ALA A 112 14.73 -9.22 16.02
N PRO A 113 14.55 -10.40 15.40
CA PRO A 113 14.60 -10.52 13.93
C PRO A 113 13.55 -9.65 13.24
N ALA A 114 13.98 -8.89 12.24
CA ALA A 114 13.17 -8.03 11.40
C ALA A 114 13.55 -8.16 9.92
N ILE A 115 12.71 -7.60 9.05
CA ILE A 115 12.88 -7.61 7.61
C ILE A 115 13.24 -6.19 7.16
N ALA A 116 14.46 -6.01 6.68
CA ALA A 116 14.88 -4.82 5.96
C ALA A 116 14.39 -4.90 4.51
N VAL A 117 13.64 -3.89 4.07
CA VAL A 117 13.11 -3.74 2.70
C VAL A 117 13.77 -2.52 2.07
N ASP A 118 14.51 -2.73 0.97
CA ASP A 118 15.09 -1.62 0.21
C ASP A 118 13.98 -0.98 -0.66
N THR A 119 13.59 0.26 -0.39
CA THR A 119 12.46 0.93 -1.05
C THR A 119 12.75 1.35 -2.50
N GLY A 120 14.04 1.51 -2.84
CA GLY A 120 14.51 2.00 -4.13
C GLY A 120 14.21 3.49 -4.37
N MET A 121 14.03 4.27 -3.30
CA MET A 121 13.55 5.66 -3.38
C MET A 121 14.66 6.72 -3.49
N ALA A 122 15.95 6.37 -3.41
CA ALA A 122 17.04 7.35 -3.45
C ALA A 122 17.07 8.23 -4.71
N THR A 123 16.68 7.68 -5.85
CA THR A 123 16.66 8.41 -7.13
C THR A 123 15.29 9.01 -7.47
N PHE A 124 14.31 8.89 -6.57
CA PHE A 124 12.98 9.41 -6.80
C PHE A 124 12.97 10.94 -6.80
N ALA A 125 12.39 11.53 -7.86
CA ALA A 125 12.15 12.96 -7.92
C ALA A 125 10.71 13.24 -8.32
N CYS A 126 9.90 13.77 -7.40
CA CYS A 126 8.53 14.16 -7.69
C CYS A 126 8.49 15.23 -8.79
N ARG A 127 7.87 14.90 -9.92
CA ARG A 127 7.72 15.81 -11.07
C ARG A 127 6.58 16.84 -10.93
N GLN A 128 5.88 16.81 -9.80
CA GLN A 128 4.70 17.65 -9.57
C GLN A 128 3.63 17.51 -10.68
N CYS A 129 3.52 16.33 -11.31
CA CYS A 129 2.57 16.09 -12.41
C CYS A 129 1.10 15.96 -11.94
N GLY A 130 0.87 15.94 -10.62
CA GLY A 130 -0.46 15.83 -10.02
C GLY A 130 -1.18 14.50 -10.27
N ARG A 131 -0.53 13.47 -10.83
CA ARG A 131 -1.19 12.19 -11.15
C ARG A 131 -1.71 11.49 -9.90
N CYS A 132 -0.90 11.41 -8.84
CA CYS A 132 -1.33 10.83 -7.57
C CYS A 132 -2.54 11.56 -6.97
N CYS A 133 -2.57 12.89 -7.02
CA CYS A 133 -3.68 13.70 -6.51
C CYS A 133 -4.96 13.61 -7.33
N ARG A 134 -4.88 13.15 -8.60
CA ARG A 134 -6.02 13.11 -9.52
C ARG A 134 -6.57 11.70 -9.71
N HIS A 135 -5.73 10.67 -9.63
CA HIS A 135 -6.08 9.32 -10.04
C HIS A 135 -6.04 8.30 -8.90
N LEU A 136 -5.42 8.62 -7.76
CA LEU A 136 -5.38 7.70 -6.62
C LEU A 136 -6.52 8.01 -5.65
N ASP A 137 -7.16 6.96 -5.20
CA ASP A 137 -8.20 7.05 -4.17
C ASP A 137 -7.55 6.98 -2.78
N TYR A 138 -7.53 8.13 -2.09
CA TYR A 138 -7.07 8.26 -0.72
C TYR A 138 -8.19 8.68 0.23
N ARG A 139 -9.44 8.32 -0.09
CA ARG A 139 -10.62 8.74 0.70
C ARG A 139 -10.51 8.43 2.18
N ASP A 140 -9.96 7.27 2.53
CA ASP A 140 -9.74 6.86 3.92
C ASP A 140 -8.27 7.04 4.37
N GLY A 141 -7.51 7.88 3.65
CA GLY A 141 -6.06 8.03 3.82
C GLY A 141 -5.61 9.06 4.86
N ILE A 142 -6.53 9.71 5.58
CA ILE A 142 -6.19 10.61 6.69
C ILE A 142 -6.27 9.85 8.02
N THR A 143 -5.26 10.02 8.87
CA THR A 143 -5.22 9.40 10.20
C THR A 143 -5.76 10.34 11.26
N GLU A 144 -6.11 9.79 12.44
CA GLU A 144 -6.42 10.62 13.61
C GLU A 144 -5.23 11.49 14.02
N ALA A 145 -4.00 10.99 13.86
CA ALA A 145 -2.77 11.76 14.10
C ALA A 145 -2.62 12.95 13.14
N ASP A 146 -2.97 12.78 11.85
CA ASP A 146 -3.02 13.89 10.90
C ASP A 146 -4.04 14.96 11.32
N VAL A 147 -5.23 14.54 11.75
CA VAL A 147 -6.27 15.46 12.24
C VAL A 147 -5.83 16.18 13.50
N ALA A 148 -5.25 15.48 14.47
CA ALA A 148 -4.70 16.07 15.68
C ALA A 148 -3.60 17.10 15.36
N ARG A 149 -2.71 16.78 14.42
CA ARG A 149 -1.67 17.70 13.94
C ARG A 149 -2.26 18.94 13.27
N LEU A 150 -3.30 18.79 12.44
CA LEU A 150 -3.96 19.94 11.80
C LEU A 150 -4.65 20.85 12.82
N ARG A 151 -5.27 20.28 13.87
CA ARG A 151 -5.84 21.04 14.99
C ARG A 151 -4.78 21.81 15.77
N ALA A 152 -3.66 21.16 16.09
CA ALA A 152 -2.56 21.80 16.79
C ALA A 152 -1.93 22.96 16.01
N LEU A 153 -2.05 22.95 14.68
CA LEU A 153 -1.59 24.01 13.78
C LEU A 153 -2.66 25.04 13.42
N ASP A 154 -3.85 24.98 14.04
CA ASP A 154 -5.01 25.84 13.78
C ASP A 154 -5.40 25.91 12.29
N ARG A 155 -5.29 24.78 11.58
CA ARG A 155 -5.60 24.67 10.15
C ARG A 155 -7.07 24.36 9.88
N GLN A 156 -7.94 25.23 10.40
CA GLN A 156 -9.39 25.07 10.22
C GLN A 156 -9.81 25.04 8.74
N ASP A 157 -9.10 25.80 7.89
CA ASP A 157 -9.27 25.82 6.44
C ASP A 157 -9.06 24.45 5.76
N ILE A 158 -8.34 23.53 6.42
CA ILE A 158 -8.17 22.15 5.97
C ILE A 158 -9.15 21.22 6.69
N LEU A 159 -9.34 21.41 8.00
CA LEU A 159 -10.21 20.58 8.82
C LEU A 159 -11.67 20.60 8.34
N GLU A 160 -12.15 21.71 7.78
CA GLU A 160 -13.48 21.81 7.16
C GLU A 160 -13.70 20.81 6.01
N TRP A 161 -12.63 20.33 5.38
CA TRP A 161 -12.67 19.35 4.31
C TRP A 161 -12.51 17.90 4.79
N VAL A 162 -12.35 17.69 6.10
CA VAL A 162 -12.20 16.35 6.69
C VAL A 162 -13.57 15.83 7.11
N GLY A 163 -14.03 14.78 6.46
CA GLY A 163 -15.24 14.07 6.87
C GLY A 163 -15.00 13.28 8.15
N VAL A 164 -15.98 13.27 9.06
CA VAL A 164 -15.93 12.50 10.30
C VAL A 164 -17.18 11.63 10.38
N ALA A 165 -16.98 10.33 10.56
CA ALA A 165 -18.04 9.36 10.81
C ALA A 165 -17.73 8.55 12.07
N LYS A 166 -18.74 7.92 12.66
CA LYS A 166 -18.55 6.94 13.73
C LYS A 166 -18.38 5.55 13.12
N GLY A 167 -17.29 4.89 13.48
CA GLY A 167 -17.06 3.48 13.17
C GLY A 167 -17.97 2.57 14.00
N ALA A 168 -18.05 1.30 13.60
CA ALA A 168 -18.84 0.28 14.30
C ALA A 168 -18.37 0.05 15.76
N ASP A 169 -17.12 0.40 16.06
CA ASP A 169 -16.50 0.35 17.39
C ASP A 169 -16.66 1.65 18.19
N GLY A 170 -17.42 2.62 17.69
CA GLY A 170 -17.64 3.93 18.31
C GLY A 170 -16.48 4.93 18.13
N ARG A 171 -15.37 4.52 17.51
CA ARG A 171 -14.24 5.40 17.21
C ARG A 171 -14.54 6.30 16.02
N ASN A 172 -13.81 7.41 15.92
CA ASN A 172 -13.95 8.31 14.78
C ASN A 172 -13.22 7.71 13.57
N VAL A 173 -13.89 7.68 12.43
CA VAL A 173 -13.32 7.40 11.12
C VAL A 173 -13.24 8.71 10.36
N TYR A 174 -12.05 9.04 9.86
CA TYR A 174 -11.79 10.27 9.15
C TYR A 174 -11.64 10.02 7.65
N ARG A 175 -12.12 10.96 6.84
CA ARG A 175 -12.07 10.87 5.37
C ARG A 175 -11.65 12.16 4.70
N ILE A 176 -10.94 12.06 3.58
CA ILE A 176 -10.48 13.20 2.77
C ILE A 176 -10.82 13.05 1.28
N TRP A 177 -11.18 14.10 0.56
CA TRP A 177 -11.67 15.39 1.03
C TRP A 177 -13.19 15.38 0.82
N VAL A 178 -13.93 15.84 1.82
CA VAL A 178 -15.39 15.94 1.77
C VAL A 178 -15.74 17.42 1.58
N GLU A 179 -16.64 17.73 0.65
CA GLU A 179 -17.13 19.09 0.44
C GLU A 179 -17.80 19.61 1.73
N PRO A 180 -17.37 20.76 2.28
CA PRO A 180 -17.89 21.30 3.53
C PRO A 180 -19.42 21.41 3.52
N GLY A 181 -20.06 20.96 4.61
CA GLY A 181 -21.52 20.96 4.74
C GLY A 181 -22.24 19.84 3.96
N THR A 182 -21.50 18.89 3.38
CA THR A 182 -22.09 17.76 2.63
C THR A 182 -21.44 16.43 3.02
N ASN A 183 -21.93 15.33 2.43
CA ASN A 183 -21.28 14.02 2.46
C ASN A 183 -20.65 13.63 1.11
N ARG A 184 -20.37 14.61 0.23
CA ARG A 184 -19.83 14.37 -1.11
C ARG A 184 -18.31 14.47 -1.10
N PHE A 185 -17.64 13.52 -1.73
CA PHE A 185 -16.20 13.60 -1.92
C PHE A 185 -15.85 14.64 -2.99
N ALA A 186 -14.90 15.51 -2.68
CA ALA A 186 -14.35 16.46 -3.63
C ALA A 186 -13.47 15.73 -4.66
N VAL A 187 -13.82 15.87 -5.94
CA VAL A 187 -13.07 15.32 -7.08
C VAL A 187 -12.88 16.43 -8.12
N PRO A 188 -11.65 16.93 -8.37
CA PRO A 188 -10.37 16.49 -7.78
C PRO A 188 -10.16 17.01 -6.34
N CYS A 189 -9.01 16.69 -5.75
CA CYS A 189 -8.59 17.24 -4.45
C CYS A 189 -8.71 18.79 -4.42
N PRO A 190 -9.37 19.36 -3.39
CA PRO A 190 -9.62 20.81 -3.29
C PRO A 190 -8.33 21.62 -3.12
N PHE A 191 -7.25 21.01 -2.65
CA PHE A 191 -5.96 21.68 -2.46
C PHE A 191 -5.03 21.58 -3.67
N LEU A 192 -5.47 20.93 -4.75
CA LEU A 192 -4.72 20.82 -5.99
C LEU A 192 -4.94 22.07 -6.87
N LYS A 193 -3.85 22.73 -7.29
CA LYS A 193 -3.89 23.87 -8.23
C LYS A 193 -2.98 23.62 -9.42
N ARG A 194 -3.32 24.20 -10.58
CA ARG A 194 -2.39 24.27 -11.72
C ARG A 194 -1.18 25.11 -11.33
N GLY A 195 0.00 24.66 -11.74
CA GLY A 195 1.26 25.36 -11.55
C GLY A 195 1.57 26.35 -12.68
N PRO A 196 2.80 26.87 -12.72
CA PRO A 196 3.23 27.85 -13.72
C PRO A 196 3.23 27.32 -15.16
N THR A 197 3.36 26.00 -15.33
CA THR A 197 3.34 25.31 -16.63
C THR A 197 2.18 24.32 -16.69
N ALA A 198 1.73 23.98 -17.90
CA ALA A 198 0.54 23.14 -18.11
C ALA A 198 0.66 21.72 -17.51
N ASP A 199 1.88 21.22 -17.37
CA ASP A 199 2.23 19.90 -16.86
C ASP A 199 2.49 19.87 -15.33
N ARG A 200 2.61 21.05 -14.70
CA ARG A 200 2.89 21.17 -13.26
C ARG A 200 1.64 21.44 -12.44
N TRP A 201 1.60 20.83 -11.27
CA TRP A 201 0.54 20.95 -10.29
C TRP A 201 1.12 21.24 -8.91
N LEU A 202 0.47 22.15 -8.19
CA LEU A 202 0.87 22.59 -6.86
C LEU A 202 -0.15 22.10 -5.83
N CYS A 203 0.36 21.65 -4.68
CA CYS A 203 -0.47 21.32 -3.52
C CYS A 203 -0.45 22.53 -2.58
N ARG A 204 -1.60 23.18 -2.39
CA ARG A 204 -1.74 24.34 -1.50
C ARG A 204 -1.42 24.05 -0.04
N ILE A 205 -1.51 22.78 0.36
CA ILE A 205 -1.25 22.32 1.73
C ILE A 205 0.07 21.57 1.83
N HIS A 206 1.03 21.84 0.95
CA HIS A 206 2.27 21.06 0.83
C HIS A 206 2.97 20.79 2.17
N ALA A 207 3.11 21.81 3.02
CA ALA A 207 3.78 21.71 4.31
C ALA A 207 3.03 20.84 5.34
N VAL A 208 1.72 20.70 5.20
CA VAL A 208 0.86 20.02 6.20
C VAL A 208 0.08 18.85 5.62
N LYS A 209 0.47 18.36 4.44
CA LYS A 209 -0.11 17.19 3.77
C LYS A 209 -0.33 16.04 4.77
N PRO A 210 -1.47 15.32 4.66
CA PRO A 210 -1.65 14.05 5.34
C PRO A 210 -0.52 13.07 5.02
N GLU A 211 -0.25 12.12 5.92
CA GLU A 211 0.86 11.18 5.78
C GLU A 211 0.78 10.38 4.49
N ILE A 212 -0.40 9.90 4.08
CA ILE A 212 -0.61 9.17 2.83
C ILE A 212 -0.11 9.96 1.61
N CYS A 213 -0.32 11.28 1.61
CA CYS A 213 0.08 12.20 0.55
C CYS A 213 1.56 12.59 0.63
N ARG A 214 2.13 12.59 1.83
CA ARG A 214 3.52 12.96 2.09
C ARG A 214 4.47 11.81 1.74
N HIS A 215 4.09 10.59 2.09
CA HIS A 215 4.91 9.39 1.89
C HIS A 215 4.73 8.77 0.51
N TYR A 216 3.89 9.34 -0.36
CA TYR A 216 3.73 8.84 -1.71
C TYR A 216 4.91 9.24 -2.64
N PRO A 217 5.44 8.30 -3.45
CA PRO A 217 5.23 6.86 -3.37
C PRO A 217 6.13 6.26 -2.27
N VAL A 218 5.67 5.18 -1.65
CA VAL A 218 6.40 4.54 -0.52
C VAL A 218 7.55 3.63 -1.00
N SER A 219 7.54 3.26 -2.28
CA SER A 219 8.56 2.44 -2.91
C SER A 219 8.57 2.64 -4.42
N ARG A 220 9.65 2.20 -5.07
CA ARG A 220 9.75 2.19 -6.54
C ARG A 220 8.66 1.33 -7.19
N LYS A 221 8.31 0.18 -6.59
CA LYS A 221 7.18 -0.64 -7.04
C LYS A 221 5.88 0.17 -6.97
N HIS A 222 5.60 0.83 -5.84
CA HIS A 222 4.38 1.63 -5.71
C HIS A 222 4.31 2.74 -6.76
N ALA A 223 5.42 3.42 -7.02
CA ALA A 223 5.51 4.42 -8.08
C ALA A 223 5.16 3.83 -9.46
N ALA A 224 5.76 2.69 -9.83
CA ALA A 224 5.51 2.03 -11.11
C ALA A 224 4.05 1.58 -11.25
N MET A 225 3.52 0.88 -10.25
CA MET A 225 2.15 0.33 -10.27
C MET A 225 1.06 1.42 -10.34
N THR A 226 1.37 2.63 -9.87
CA THR A 226 0.45 3.77 -9.91
C THR A 226 0.76 4.76 -11.04
N GLY A 227 1.72 4.42 -11.92
CA GLY A 227 2.09 5.21 -13.09
C GLY A 227 2.74 6.55 -12.76
N CYS A 228 3.49 6.64 -11.66
CA CYS A 228 4.25 7.82 -11.27
C CYS A 228 5.52 7.97 -12.13
N PRO A 229 5.73 9.12 -12.81
CA PRO A 229 6.90 9.33 -13.66
C PRO A 229 8.17 9.74 -12.88
N GLY A 230 8.16 9.67 -11.54
CA GLY A 230 9.22 10.21 -10.69
C GLY A 230 10.59 9.52 -10.82
N PHE A 231 10.64 8.39 -11.53
CA PHE A 231 11.86 7.63 -11.84
C PHE A 231 12.27 7.69 -13.31
N ASP A 232 11.48 8.32 -14.19
CA ASP A 232 11.84 8.38 -15.61
C ASP A 232 13.07 9.29 -15.78
N ARG A 233 13.88 9.00 -16.80
CA ARG A 233 15.02 9.87 -17.15
C ARG A 233 14.52 11.26 -17.55
N ARG A 234 15.32 12.28 -17.23
CA ARG A 234 15.10 13.66 -17.68
C ARG A 234 15.72 13.85 -19.05
#